data_AF-A0A7V8Z2U2-F1
#
_entry.id   AF-A0A7V8Z2U2-F1
#
_cell.length_a   1.000
_cell.length_b   1.000
_cell.length_c   1.000
_cell.angle_alpha   90.00
_cell.angle_beta   90.00
_cell.angle_gamma   90.00
#
_symmetry.space_group_name_H-M   'P 1'
#
loop_
_entity.id
_entity.type
_entity.pdbx_description
1 polymer ?
#
loop_
_entity_poly.entity_id
_entity_poly.type
_entity_poly.pdbx_seq_one_letter_code
_entity_poly.pdbx_strand_id
1 'polypeptide(L)'
;SFSNPNFYSPGSVADWFAVASVSIALGLLPVGVWILLQRSNLGPLPVRSLSLASMVTAGTAAVANVVEDGFGVSVAGTAFFVGIVGTLLVLSVAAAGLAVRGPRVLALVPLATVIGMVNLERAGGLLVLIAWGCLALSLPSAPKMAAQKIQRSPEQS
;
A
#
# COMPACT_ATOMS: atom_id res chain seq x y z
N SER A 1 -20.26 21.32 6.98
CA SER A 1 -19.15 21.75 7.86
C SER A 1 -18.02 20.74 7.71
N PHE A 2 -16.79 21.17 7.45
CA PHE A 2 -15.61 20.26 7.45
C PHE A 2 -15.32 19.64 8.83
N SER A 3 -16.02 20.09 9.89
CA SER A 3 -15.86 19.59 11.25
C SER A 3 -16.72 18.36 11.59
N ASN A 4 -17.57 17.90 10.66
CA ASN A 4 -18.36 16.67 10.80
C ASN A 4 -18.52 16.03 9.41
N PRO A 5 -17.48 15.40 8.87
CA PRO A 5 -17.64 14.64 7.65
C PRO A 5 -18.50 13.41 7.98
N ASN A 6 -19.74 13.44 7.51
CA ASN A 6 -20.69 12.37 7.72
C ASN A 6 -20.39 11.26 6.71
N PHE A 7 -19.29 10.53 6.91
CA PHE A 7 -18.82 9.49 5.99
C PHE A 7 -19.74 8.26 5.95
N TYR A 8 -20.62 8.11 6.94
CA TYR A 8 -21.53 6.97 7.13
C TYR A 8 -22.66 6.85 6.09
N SER A 9 -22.81 7.81 5.18
CA SER A 9 -23.82 7.77 4.11
C SER A 9 -23.42 8.75 2.99
N PRO A 10 -22.77 8.28 1.92
CA PRO A 10 -22.31 9.14 0.83
C PRO A 10 -23.53 9.78 0.16
N GLY A 11 -23.75 11.05 0.49
CA GLY A 11 -24.84 11.85 -0.05
C GLY A 11 -24.49 12.52 -1.38
N SER A 12 -23.21 12.52 -1.75
CA SER A 12 -22.69 13.15 -2.95
C SER A 12 -21.70 12.25 -3.72
N VAL A 13 -21.47 12.58 -5.00
CA VAL A 13 -20.46 11.91 -5.84
C VAL A 13 -19.05 12.08 -5.24
N ALA A 14 -18.78 13.19 -4.57
CA ALA A 14 -17.50 13.44 -3.92
C ALA A 14 -17.25 12.46 -2.76
N ASP A 15 -18.29 12.12 -1.98
CA ASP A 15 -18.17 11.16 -0.88
C ASP A 15 -17.85 9.76 -1.41
N TRP A 16 -18.51 9.34 -2.50
CA TRP A 16 -18.20 8.08 -3.18
C TRP A 16 -16.77 8.04 -3.73
N PHE A 17 -16.29 9.16 -4.28
CA PHE A 17 -14.91 9.25 -4.73
C PHE A 17 -13.92 9.11 -3.56
N ALA A 18 -14.22 9.72 -2.40
CA ALA A 18 -13.42 9.56 -1.20
C ALA A 18 -13.35 8.09 -0.75
N VAL A 19 -14.50 7.42 -0.60
CA VAL A 19 -14.58 6.00 -0.22
C VAL A 19 -13.79 5.13 -1.20
N ALA A 20 -14.02 5.31 -2.51
CA ALA A 20 -13.33 4.54 -3.53
C ALA A 20 -11.81 4.79 -3.52
N SER A 21 -11.38 6.04 -3.39
CA SER A 21 -9.95 6.39 -3.40
C SER A 21 -9.21 5.80 -2.20
N VAL A 22 -9.80 5.84 -1.01
CA VAL A 22 -9.23 5.25 0.22
C VAL A 22 -9.17 3.74 0.09
N SER A 23 -10.26 3.09 -0.35
CA SER A 23 -10.30 1.65 -0.54
C SER A 23 -9.31 1.16 -1.59
N ILE A 24 -9.16 1.87 -2.71
CA ILE A 24 -8.16 1.55 -3.74
C ILE A 24 -6.76 1.73 -3.20
N ALA A 25 -6.48 2.83 -2.49
CA ALA A 25 -5.16 3.08 -1.90
C ALA A 25 -4.78 1.97 -0.91
N LEU A 26 -5.70 1.57 -0.02
CA LEU A 26 -5.50 0.46 0.91
C LEU A 26 -5.35 -0.89 0.18
N GLY A 27 -6.15 -1.13 -0.86
CA GLY A 27 -6.07 -2.37 -1.65
C GLY A 27 -4.78 -2.51 -2.47
N LEU A 28 -4.19 -1.40 -2.90
CA LEU A 28 -2.91 -1.37 -3.62
C LEU A 28 -1.69 -1.40 -2.69
N LEU A 29 -1.85 -1.01 -1.42
CA LEU A 29 -0.76 -0.97 -0.45
C LEU A 29 -0.03 -2.32 -0.30
N PRO A 30 -0.69 -3.50 -0.24
CA PRO A 30 -0.01 -4.79 -0.22
C PRO A 30 0.92 -5.02 -1.41
N VAL A 31 0.51 -4.58 -2.61
CA VAL A 31 1.33 -4.70 -3.83
C VAL A 31 2.57 -3.83 -3.70
N GLY A 32 2.41 -2.58 -3.24
CA GLY A 32 3.52 -1.68 -2.98
C GLY A 32 4.49 -2.24 -1.93
N VAL A 33 3.97 -2.75 -0.81
CA VAL A 33 4.76 -3.38 0.26
C VAL A 33 5.54 -4.59 -0.26
N TRP A 34 4.90 -5.46 -1.05
CA TRP A 34 5.57 -6.61 -1.64
C TRP A 34 6.73 -6.18 -2.56
N ILE A 35 6.50 -5.22 -3.46
CA ILE A 35 7.55 -4.70 -4.36
C ILE A 35 8.70 -4.08 -3.56
N LEU A 36 8.39 -3.30 -2.52
CA LEU A 36 9.38 -2.69 -1.63
C LEU A 36 10.25 -3.75 -0.95
N LEU A 37 9.61 -4.76 -0.37
CA LEU A 37 10.29 -5.83 0.39
C LEU A 37 11.13 -6.73 -0.52
N GLN A 38 10.70 -7.01 -1.76
CA GLN A 38 11.49 -7.77 -2.74
C GLN A 38 12.78 -7.06 -3.16
N ARG A 39 12.84 -5.72 -3.01
CA ARG A 39 14.04 -4.91 -3.28
C ARG A 39 14.93 -4.73 -2.06
N SER A 40 14.59 -5.38 -0.94
CA SER A 40 15.38 -5.34 0.29
C SER A 40 16.32 -6.54 0.38
N ASN A 41 17.29 -6.47 1.30
CA ASN A 41 18.15 -7.60 1.66
C ASN A 41 17.53 -8.46 2.79
N LEU A 42 16.23 -8.35 3.02
CA LEU A 42 15.53 -9.19 3.99
C LEU A 42 15.45 -10.62 3.45
N GLY A 43 15.58 -11.60 4.36
CA GLY A 43 15.43 -13.01 4.00
C GLY A 43 14.02 -13.32 3.46
N PRO A 44 13.86 -14.45 2.75
CA PRO A 44 12.61 -14.80 2.07
C PRO A 44 11.42 -14.97 3.03
N LEU A 45 11.67 -15.46 4.25
CA LEU A 45 10.62 -15.69 5.24
C LEU A 45 10.01 -14.36 5.76
N PRO A 46 10.79 -13.37 6.23
CA PRO A 46 10.26 -12.04 6.55
C PRO A 46 9.49 -11.39 5.40
N VAL A 47 10.01 -11.44 4.17
CA VAL A 47 9.36 -10.86 3.00
C VAL A 47 7.98 -11.49 2.78
N ARG A 48 7.90 -12.83 2.78
CA ARG A 48 6.63 -13.56 2.62
C ARG A 48 5.64 -13.24 3.74
N SER A 49 6.11 -13.26 4.99
CA SER A 49 5.25 -13.08 6.17
C SER A 49 4.64 -11.67 6.21
N LEU A 50 5.47 -10.64 5.99
CA LEU A 50 5.02 -9.25 5.98
C LEU A 50 4.12 -8.94 4.78
N SER A 51 4.40 -9.52 3.61
CA SER A 51 3.55 -9.35 2.42
C SER A 51 2.16 -9.98 2.63
N LEU A 52 2.09 -11.19 3.18
CA LEU A 52 0.82 -11.85 3.51
C LEU A 52 0.06 -11.08 4.60
N ALA A 53 0.75 -10.65 5.67
CA ALA A 53 0.13 -9.88 6.74
C ALA A 53 -0.43 -8.55 6.22
N SER A 54 0.31 -7.86 5.34
CA SER A 54 -0.15 -6.63 4.68
C SER A 54 -1.40 -6.90 3.82
N MET A 55 -1.39 -7.96 3.01
CA MET A 55 -2.54 -8.35 2.18
C MET A 55 -3.80 -8.60 3.02
N VAL A 56 -3.67 -9.31 4.14
CA VAL A 56 -4.81 -9.59 5.03
C VAL A 56 -5.30 -8.30 5.69
N THR A 57 -4.41 -7.52 6.30
CA THR A 57 -4.80 -6.36 7.11
C THR A 57 -5.30 -5.19 6.26
N ALA A 58 -4.53 -4.76 5.25
CA ALA A 58 -4.92 -3.66 4.38
C ALA A 58 -6.06 -4.06 3.42
N GLY A 59 -6.09 -5.32 2.97
CA GLY A 59 -7.21 -5.84 2.18
C GLY A 59 -8.52 -5.87 2.98
N THR A 60 -8.47 -6.29 4.25
CA THR A 60 -9.64 -6.22 5.15
C THR A 60 -10.10 -4.78 5.33
N ALA A 61 -9.18 -3.84 5.58
CA ALA A 61 -9.53 -2.42 5.70
C ALA A 61 -10.15 -1.87 4.41
N ALA A 62 -9.57 -2.19 3.24
CA ALA A 62 -10.08 -1.73 1.94
C ALA A 62 -11.54 -2.19 1.71
N VAL A 63 -11.83 -3.46 1.94
CA VAL A 63 -13.18 -4.04 1.77
C VAL A 63 -14.13 -3.48 2.82
N ALA A 64 -13.72 -3.46 4.09
CA ALA A 64 -14.54 -2.96 5.18
C ALA A 64 -14.92 -1.48 4.97
N ASN A 65 -14.01 -0.64 4.47
CA ASN A 65 -14.29 0.76 4.13
C ASN A 65 -15.39 0.89 3.07
N VAL A 66 -15.36 0.07 2.01
CA VAL A 66 -16.44 0.08 1.00
C VAL A 66 -17.76 -0.37 1.63
N VAL A 67 -17.73 -1.38 2.50
CA VAL A 67 -18.94 -1.97 3.11
C VAL A 67 -19.56 -1.05 4.16
N GLU A 68 -18.75 -0.45 5.03
CA GLU A 68 -19.18 0.49 6.06
C GLU A 68 -19.70 1.77 5.44
N ASP A 69 -18.84 2.49 4.72
CA ASP A 69 -19.15 3.84 4.25
C ASP A 69 -19.96 3.80 2.94
N GLY A 70 -19.71 2.85 2.05
CA GLY A 70 -20.45 2.74 0.79
C GLY A 70 -21.86 2.18 0.96
N PHE A 71 -22.04 1.16 1.81
CA PHE A 71 -23.32 0.45 1.98
C PHE A 71 -24.02 0.69 3.32
N GLY A 72 -23.42 1.48 4.23
CA GLY A 72 -24.01 1.84 5.52
C GLY A 72 -23.99 0.69 6.55
N VAL A 73 -23.12 -0.30 6.38
CA VAL A 73 -23.05 -1.49 7.26
C VAL A 73 -22.13 -1.20 8.44
N SER A 74 -22.69 -0.70 9.54
CA SER A 74 -21.95 -0.24 10.72
C SER A 74 -21.01 -1.27 11.36
N VAL A 75 -21.33 -2.58 11.32
CA VAL A 75 -20.44 -3.62 11.89
C VAL A 75 -19.11 -3.73 11.16
N ALA A 76 -19.06 -3.32 9.88
CA ALA A 76 -17.83 -3.31 9.09
C ALA A 76 -16.80 -2.32 9.64
N GLY A 77 -17.21 -1.29 10.41
CA GLY A 77 -16.28 -0.37 11.04
C GLY A 77 -15.32 -0.99 12.04
N THR A 78 -15.75 -2.06 12.72
CA THR A 78 -14.82 -2.82 13.57
C THR A 78 -13.75 -3.52 12.74
N ALA A 79 -14.14 -4.12 11.60
CA ALA A 79 -13.22 -4.78 10.68
C ALA A 79 -12.27 -3.76 10.03
N PHE A 80 -12.77 -2.58 9.66
CA PHE A 80 -11.97 -1.47 9.16
C PHE A 80 -10.92 -1.06 10.17
N PHE A 81 -11.32 -0.76 11.41
CA PHE A 81 -10.41 -0.35 12.48
C PHE A 81 -9.32 -1.39 12.75
N VAL A 82 -9.69 -2.67 12.90
CA VAL A 82 -8.72 -3.77 13.11
C VAL A 82 -7.78 -3.90 11.92
N GLY A 83 -8.29 -3.78 10.70
CA GLY A 83 -7.50 -3.79 9.47
C GLY A 83 -6.47 -2.65 9.42
N ILE A 84 -6.88 -1.42 9.78
CA ILE A 84 -5.98 -0.25 9.84
C ILE A 84 -4.91 -0.44 10.90
N VAL A 85 -5.27 -0.83 12.13
CA VAL A 85 -4.29 -1.07 13.21
C VAL A 85 -3.29 -2.16 12.81
N GLY A 86 -3.77 -3.25 12.22
CA GLY A 86 -2.93 -4.31 11.68
C GLY A 86 -1.99 -3.81 10.58
N THR A 87 -2.48 -2.97 9.67
CA THR A 87 -1.69 -2.36 8.59
C THR A 87 -0.57 -1.48 9.15
N LEU A 88 -0.88 -0.61 10.12
CA LEU A 88 0.12 0.25 10.78
C LEU A 88 1.20 -0.57 11.48
N LEU A 89 0.82 -1.67 12.14
CA LEU A 89 1.78 -2.58 12.78
C LEU A 89 2.69 -3.24 11.75
N VAL A 90 2.13 -3.79 10.66
CA VAL A 90 2.92 -4.42 9.58
C VAL A 90 3.89 -3.43 8.96
N LEU A 91 3.45 -2.21 8.65
CA LEU A 91 4.31 -1.17 8.11
C LEU A 91 5.41 -0.76 9.09
N SER A 92 5.11 -0.67 10.38
CA SER A 92 6.09 -0.34 11.42
C SER A 92 7.17 -1.43 11.54
N VAL A 93 6.77 -2.71 11.51
CA VAL A 93 7.71 -3.83 11.52
C VAL A 93 8.53 -3.87 10.24
N ALA A 94 7.93 -3.60 9.08
CA ALA A 94 8.65 -3.50 7.81
C ALA A 94 9.68 -2.36 7.85
N ALA A 95 9.30 -1.17 8.34
CA ALA A 95 10.19 -0.02 8.50
C ALA A 95 11.39 -0.36 9.41
N ALA A 96 11.12 -0.96 10.58
CA ALA A 96 12.17 -1.38 11.51
C ALA A 96 13.10 -2.44 10.88
N GLY A 97 12.53 -3.46 10.23
CA GLY A 97 13.30 -4.49 9.54
C GLY A 97 14.22 -3.93 8.47
N LEU A 98 13.70 -3.00 7.65
CA LEU A 98 14.47 -2.30 6.62
C LEU A 98 15.54 -1.38 7.21
N ALA A 99 15.28 -0.72 8.33
CA ALA A 99 16.25 0.16 8.99
C ALA A 99 17.43 -0.63 9.59
N VAL A 100 17.17 -1.83 10.13
CA VAL A 100 18.19 -2.66 10.81
C VAL A 100 18.97 -3.53 9.81
N ARG A 101 18.28 -4.18 8.86
CA ARG A 101 18.87 -5.21 7.98
C ARG A 101 18.82 -4.89 6.50
N GLY A 102 18.04 -3.87 6.10
CA GLY A 102 17.83 -3.52 4.70
C GLY A 102 18.47 -2.18 4.30
N PRO A 103 18.17 -1.71 3.09
CA PRO A 103 18.53 -0.37 2.68
C PRO A 103 17.71 0.66 3.48
N ARG A 104 18.37 1.45 4.32
CA ARG A 104 17.71 2.42 5.24
C ARG A 104 16.80 3.41 4.52
N VAL A 105 17.14 3.78 3.28
CA VAL A 105 16.31 4.68 2.45
C VAL A 105 14.94 4.06 2.18
N LEU A 106 14.86 2.74 1.99
CA LEU A 106 13.58 2.05 1.77
C LEU A 106 12.71 2.03 3.03
N ALA A 107 13.30 2.12 4.23
CA ALA A 107 12.54 2.19 5.49
C ALA A 107 11.71 3.49 5.62
N LEU A 108 12.10 4.54 4.91
CA LEU A 108 11.39 5.82 4.92
C LEU A 108 9.99 5.72 4.30
N VAL A 109 9.78 4.81 3.35
CA VAL A 109 8.48 4.65 2.66
C VAL A 109 7.38 4.13 3.60
N PRO A 110 7.55 2.96 4.27
CA PRO A 110 6.55 2.49 5.23
C PRO A 110 6.44 3.41 6.44
N LEU A 111 7.54 4.04 6.89
CA LEU A 111 7.49 5.02 7.98
C LEU A 111 6.65 6.26 7.61
N ALA A 112 6.90 6.84 6.44
CA ALA A 112 6.11 7.96 5.91
C ALA A 112 4.65 7.56 5.70
N THR A 113 4.39 6.31 5.31
CA THR A 113 3.02 5.77 5.20
C THR A 113 2.34 5.72 6.57
N VAL A 114 3.02 5.21 7.61
CA VAL A 114 2.48 5.21 8.99
C VAL A 114 2.18 6.62 9.46
N ILE A 115 3.14 7.55 9.33
CA ILE A 115 2.96 8.95 9.72
C ILE A 115 1.81 9.60 8.93
N GLY A 116 1.77 9.34 7.62
CA GLY A 116 0.72 9.86 6.73
C GLY A 116 -0.66 9.33 7.08
N MET A 117 -0.78 8.04 7.40
CA MET A 117 -2.05 7.43 7.84
C MET A 117 -2.55 8.00 9.17
N VAL A 118 -1.66 8.19 10.15
CA VAL A 118 -1.99 8.82 11.44
C VAL A 118 -2.41 10.29 11.27
N ASN A 119 -1.90 10.98 10.24
CA ASN A 119 -2.17 12.39 9.97
C ASN A 119 -3.04 12.60 8.73
N LEU A 120 -3.92 11.64 8.36
CA LEU A 120 -4.73 11.74 7.13
C LEU A 120 -5.52 13.05 7.03
N GLU A 121 -6.06 13.53 8.15
CA GLU A 121 -6.80 14.80 8.23
C GLU A 121 -5.94 16.07 8.04
N ARG A 122 -4.62 15.95 8.18
CA ARG A 122 -3.64 17.06 8.14
C ARG A 122 -2.65 16.91 6.98
N ALA A 123 -3.17 16.60 5.80
CA ALA A 123 -2.38 16.37 4.59
C ALA A 123 -1.44 15.14 4.63
N GLY A 124 -1.68 14.18 5.53
CA GLY A 124 -0.89 12.95 5.60
C GLY A 124 -0.88 12.16 4.30
N GLY A 125 -1.96 12.22 3.50
CA GLY A 125 -2.01 11.62 2.17
C GLY A 125 -0.93 12.17 1.21
N LEU A 126 -0.59 13.46 1.28
CA LEU A 126 0.47 14.05 0.45
C LEU A 126 1.84 13.48 0.80
N LEU A 127 2.11 13.26 2.09
CA LEU A 127 3.35 12.62 2.55
C LEU A 127 3.48 11.20 1.99
N VAL A 128 2.39 10.43 2.03
CA VAL A 128 2.35 9.07 1.46
C VAL A 128 2.65 9.13 -0.04
N LEU A 129 1.96 10.00 -0.78
CA LEU A 129 2.15 10.15 -2.23
C LEU A 129 3.58 10.54 -2.60
N ILE A 130 4.19 11.48 -1.87
CA ILE A 130 5.58 11.88 -2.11
C ILE A 130 6.53 10.71 -1.87
N ALA A 131 6.37 9.99 -0.74
CA ALA A 131 7.25 8.88 -0.40
C ALA A 131 7.19 7.75 -1.45
N TRP A 132 5.99 7.35 -1.86
CA TRP A 132 5.80 6.32 -2.88
C TRP A 132 6.18 6.81 -4.28
N GLY A 133 5.93 8.08 -4.61
CA GLY A 133 6.34 8.69 -5.87
C GLY A 133 7.86 8.74 -6.03
N CYS A 134 8.58 9.19 -5.00
CA CYS A 134 10.05 9.16 -4.99
C CYS A 134 10.59 7.74 -5.13
N LEU A 135 9.99 6.77 -4.44
CA LEU A 135 10.36 5.36 -4.61
C LEU A 135 10.17 4.91 -6.06
N ALA A 136 8.99 5.14 -6.64
CA ALA A 136 8.66 4.73 -8.01
C ALA A 136 9.63 5.32 -9.04
N LEU A 137 9.97 6.60 -8.91
CA LEU A 137 10.95 7.29 -9.76
C LEU A 137 12.38 6.77 -9.58
N SER A 138 12.72 6.25 -8.41
CA SER A 138 14.04 5.65 -8.15
C SER A 138 14.19 4.22 -8.68
N LEU A 139 13.08 3.57 -9.07
CA LEU A 139 13.15 2.21 -9.60
C LEU A 139 13.66 2.26 -11.05
N PRO A 140 14.72 1.50 -11.40
CA PRO A 140 15.15 1.40 -12.79
C PRO A 140 14.01 0.89 -13.65
N SER A 141 13.78 1.52 -14.80
CA SER A 141 12.81 1.04 -15.80
C SER A 141 13.10 -0.42 -16.11
N ALA A 142 12.05 -1.25 -16.17
CA ALA A 142 12.17 -2.68 -16.43
C ALA A 142 13.16 -2.91 -17.60
N PRO A 143 14.08 -3.89 -17.51
CA PRO A 143 14.99 -4.17 -18.59
C PRO A 143 14.17 -4.32 -19.87
N LYS A 144 14.49 -3.56 -20.93
CA LYS A 144 13.95 -3.82 -22.26
C LYS A 144 14.26 -5.29 -22.52
N MET A 145 13.24 -6.15 -22.42
CA MET A 145 13.40 -7.57 -22.69
C MET A 145 13.96 -7.63 -24.10
N ALA A 146 15.26 -7.92 -24.17
CA ALA A 146 16.02 -7.83 -25.37
C ALA A 146 15.29 -8.71 -26.40
N ALA A 147 14.87 -8.09 -27.49
CA ALA A 147 14.36 -8.74 -28.69
C ALA A 147 15.48 -9.56 -29.36
N GLN A 148 16.11 -10.46 -28.60
CA GLN A 148 17.40 -11.08 -28.89
C GLN A 148 17.32 -12.60 -28.80
N LYS A 149 16.15 -13.18 -29.12
CA LYS A 149 16.04 -14.64 -29.24
C LYS A 149 15.17 -15.15 -30.40
N ILE A 150 14.89 -14.30 -31.39
CA ILE A 150 14.33 -14.72 -32.69
C ILE A 150 15.33 -14.37 -33.81
N GLN A 151 16.59 -14.73 -33.59
CA GLN A 151 17.61 -14.87 -34.64
C GLN A 151 18.37 -16.20 -34.45
N ARG A 152 17.67 -17.25 -33.99
CA ARG A 152 18.19 -18.61 -34.14
C ARG A 152 18.00 -19.02 -35.59
N SER A 153 19.11 -18.94 -36.31
CA SER A 153 19.35 -19.27 -37.71
C SER A 153 18.71 -20.61 -38.12
N PRO A 154 17.91 -20.66 -39.20
CA PRO A 154 17.51 -21.88 -39.86
C PRO A 154 18.54 -22.28 -40.93
N GLU A 155 19.79 -22.55 -40.56
CA GLU A 155 20.77 -23.10 -41.51
C GLU A 155 21.76 -24.02 -40.81
N GLN A 156 21.35 -25.26 -40.56
CA GLN A 156 22.22 -26.44 -40.59
C GLN A 156 21.35 -27.66 -40.96
N SER A 157 21.15 -27.85 -42.27
CA SER A 157 20.71 -29.09 -42.90
C SER A 157 21.60 -29.36 -44.09
#